data_AF-A0A7W1TXJ3-F1
#
_entry.id   AF-A0A7W1TXJ3-F1
#
_cell.length_a   1.000
_cell.length_b   1.000
_cell.length_c   1.000
_cell.angle_alpha   90.00
_cell.angle_beta   90.00
_cell.angle_gamma   90.00
#
_symmetry.space_group_name_H-M   'P 1'
#
loop_
_entity.id
_entity.type
_entity.pdbx_description
1 polymer ?
#
loop_
_entity_poly.entity_id
_entity_poly.type
_entity_poly.pdbx_seq_one_letter_code
_entity_poly.pdbx_strand_id
1 'polypeptide(L)'
;MSQVTGGEGYESDDRPGRIERLGELLREVRRRLEDYQELADPTPAQRDAWDADLYFYDDALVSVADLLDIDVPPAWRDDLTPEGRTEIEAAVTAAGLDLSTVPPD
;
A
#
# COMPACT_ATOMS: atom_id res chain seq x y z
N MET A 1 8.43 12.29 -50.38
CA MET A 1 8.40 11.04 -49.60
C MET A 1 8.26 11.44 -48.14
N SER A 2 7.08 11.27 -47.55
CA SER A 2 6.82 11.60 -46.14
C SER A 2 7.03 10.34 -45.32
N GLN A 3 8.08 10.29 -44.50
CA GLN A 3 8.22 9.23 -43.51
C GLN A 3 7.40 9.59 -42.27
N VAL A 4 6.44 8.70 -41.99
CA VAL A 4 5.76 8.51 -40.73
C VAL A 4 6.77 8.00 -39.71
N THR A 5 6.93 8.70 -38.60
CA THR A 5 7.36 8.15 -37.31
C THR A 5 6.47 8.77 -36.25
N GLY A 6 5.23 8.29 -36.21
CA GLY A 6 4.29 8.59 -35.15
C GLY A 6 4.53 7.67 -33.96
N GLY A 7 4.43 8.25 -32.76
CA GLY A 7 4.09 7.52 -31.55
C GLY A 7 5.26 6.90 -30.81
N GLU A 8 6.02 7.74 -30.10
CA GLU A 8 6.73 7.32 -28.90
C GLU A 8 5.70 6.83 -27.87
N GLY A 9 5.41 5.53 -27.87
CA GLY A 9 4.64 4.86 -26.82
C GLY A 9 5.50 4.63 -25.58
N TYR A 10 5.94 5.70 -24.91
CA TYR A 10 6.56 5.62 -23.58
C TYR A 10 5.49 5.68 -22.49
N GLU A 11 4.60 4.71 -22.49
CA GLU A 11 3.88 4.34 -21.26
C GLU A 11 4.14 2.85 -21.11
N SER A 12 5.39 2.50 -20.76
CA SER A 12 5.65 1.20 -20.19
C SER A 12 4.72 1.09 -18.98
N ASP A 13 3.72 0.23 -19.11
CA ASP A 13 2.89 -0.25 -18.02
C ASP A 13 3.82 -0.95 -17.01
N ASP A 14 4.59 -0.17 -16.25
CA ASP A 14 5.43 -0.63 -15.14
C ASP A 14 4.54 -0.93 -13.93
N ARG A 15 3.35 -1.48 -14.20
CA ARG A 15 2.43 -1.99 -13.20
C ARG A 15 3.13 -2.99 -12.27
N PRO A 16 3.88 -4.00 -12.75
CA PRO A 16 4.61 -4.90 -11.84
C PRO A 16 5.66 -4.17 -10.99
N GLY A 17 6.43 -3.24 -11.57
CA GLY A 17 7.43 -2.48 -10.82
C GLY A 17 6.82 -1.48 -9.81
N ARG A 18 5.61 -0.99 -10.05
CA ARG A 18 4.84 -0.19 -9.07
C ARG A 18 4.27 -1.04 -7.95
N ILE A 19 3.73 -2.22 -8.27
CA ILE A 19 3.23 -3.18 -7.27
C ILE A 19 4.35 -3.60 -6.32
N GLU A 20 5.53 -3.93 -6.86
CA GLU A 20 6.71 -4.31 -6.06
C GLU A 20 7.12 -3.18 -5.10
N ARG A 21 7.31 -1.96 -5.62
CA ARG A 21 7.68 -0.78 -4.83
C ARG A 21 6.64 -0.44 -3.75
N LEU A 22 5.35 -0.49 -4.08
CA LEU A 22 4.28 -0.23 -3.10
C LEU A 22 4.21 -1.35 -2.05
N GLY A 23 4.42 -2.60 -2.44
CA GLY A 23 4.48 -3.72 -1.50
C GLY A 23 5.63 -3.59 -0.50
N GLU A 24 6.83 -3.21 -0.95
CA GLU A 24 7.96 -2.94 -0.06
C GLU A 24 7.66 -1.80 0.91
N LEU A 25 7.06 -0.71 0.39
CA LEU A 25 6.69 0.45 1.19
C LEU A 25 5.62 0.11 2.23
N LEU A 26 4.59 -0.65 1.85
CA LEU A 26 3.55 -1.13 2.76
C LEU A 26 4.14 -1.97 3.90
N ARG A 27 5.07 -2.91 3.60
CA ARG A 27 5.75 -3.70 4.64
C ARG A 27 6.55 -2.81 5.60
N GLU A 28 7.26 -1.81 5.08
CA GLU A 28 8.04 -0.89 5.91
C GLU A 28 7.14 -0.07 6.84
N VAL A 29 6.05 0.49 6.32
CA VAL A 29 5.08 1.28 7.09
C VAL A 29 4.38 0.39 8.12
N ARG A 30 3.96 -0.83 7.75
CA ARG A 30 3.37 -1.80 8.67
C ARG A 30 4.29 -2.09 9.85
N ARG A 31 5.58 -2.33 9.59
CA ARG A 31 6.58 -2.51 10.65
C ARG A 31 6.64 -1.30 11.59
N ARG A 32 6.66 -0.07 11.06
CA ARG A 32 6.64 1.15 11.91
C ARG A 32 5.38 1.22 12.77
N LEU A 33 4.22 0.90 12.20
CA LEU A 33 2.95 0.85 12.93
C LEU A 33 2.98 -0.18 14.06
N GLU A 34 3.59 -1.35 13.82
CA GLU A 34 3.82 -2.39 14.84
C GLU A 34 4.76 -1.88 15.94
N ASP A 35 5.91 -1.29 15.58
CA ASP A 35 6.86 -0.67 16.53
C ASP A 35 6.17 0.35 17.44
N TYR A 36 5.29 1.20 16.89
CA TYR A 36 4.53 2.18 17.67
C TYR A 36 3.53 1.53 18.63
N GLN A 37 2.90 0.42 18.24
CA GLN A 37 1.96 -0.33 19.10
C GLN A 37 2.66 -1.03 20.27
N GLU A 38 3.94 -1.39 20.11
CA GLU A 38 4.76 -1.98 21.18
C GLU A 38 5.24 -0.94 22.22
N LEU A 39 5.09 0.35 21.96
CA LEU A 39 5.45 1.41 22.91
C LEU A 39 4.48 1.41 24.11
N ALA A 40 5.03 1.21 25.31
CA ALA A 40 4.25 1.23 26.55
C ALA A 40 3.65 2.62 26.89
N ASP A 41 4.31 3.71 26.49
CA ASP A 41 3.82 5.08 26.69
C ASP A 41 4.24 5.99 25.50
N PRO A 42 3.43 6.05 24.42
CA PRO A 42 3.76 6.87 23.25
C PRO A 42 3.54 8.36 23.54
N THR A 43 4.55 9.16 23.22
CA THR A 43 4.50 10.63 23.25
C THR A 43 3.47 11.17 22.23
N PRO A 44 2.97 12.40 22.40
CA PRO A 44 2.06 13.01 21.42
C PRO A 44 2.62 12.98 19.99
N ALA A 45 3.90 13.32 19.81
CA ALA A 45 4.53 13.29 18.49
C ALA A 45 4.60 11.88 17.87
N GLN A 46 4.72 10.83 18.70
CA GLN A 46 4.67 9.44 18.22
C GLN A 46 3.25 9.02 17.84
N ARG A 47 2.22 9.54 18.52
CA ARG A 47 0.82 9.30 18.13
C ARG A 47 0.50 9.99 16.81
N ASP A 48 0.89 11.27 16.65
CA ASP A 48 0.77 11.98 15.37
C ASP A 48 1.50 11.25 14.23
N ALA A 49 2.70 10.71 14.49
CA ALA A 49 3.43 9.93 13.51
C ALA A 49 2.72 8.61 13.16
N TRP A 50 2.15 7.92 14.16
CA TRP A 50 1.35 6.72 13.95
C TRP A 50 0.10 7.00 13.11
N ASP A 51 -0.64 8.07 13.40
CA ASP A 51 -1.83 8.47 12.62
C ASP A 51 -1.46 8.80 11.17
N ALA A 52 -0.32 9.48 10.95
CA ALA A 52 0.17 9.79 9.62
C ALA A 52 0.61 8.53 8.84
N ASP A 53 1.34 7.61 9.49
CA ASP A 53 1.73 6.35 8.87
C ASP A 53 0.50 5.47 8.58
N LEU A 54 -0.53 5.47 9.45
CA LEU A 54 -1.76 4.71 9.23
C LEU A 54 -2.55 5.25 8.04
N TYR A 55 -2.72 6.57 7.97
CA TYR A 55 -3.39 7.21 6.84
C TYR A 55 -2.67 6.90 5.52
N PHE A 56 -1.34 7.01 5.53
CA PHE A 56 -0.51 6.67 4.37
C PHE A 56 -0.64 5.19 3.99
N TYR A 57 -0.63 4.30 4.97
CA TYR A 57 -0.77 2.86 4.77
C TYR A 57 -2.11 2.53 4.10
N ASP A 58 -3.21 3.11 4.57
CA ASP A 58 -4.54 2.86 4.04
C ASP A 58 -4.67 3.33 2.58
N ASP A 59 -4.15 4.52 2.26
CA ASP A 59 -4.13 5.05 0.89
C ASP A 59 -3.28 4.17 -0.06
N ALA A 60 -2.09 3.76 0.40
CA ALA A 60 -1.21 2.89 -0.36
C ALA A 60 -1.81 1.48 -0.55
N LEU A 61 -2.53 0.97 0.45
CA LEU A 61 -3.19 -0.34 0.42
C LEU A 61 -4.34 -0.34 -0.60
N VAL A 62 -5.15 0.71 -0.63
CA VAL A 62 -6.19 0.89 -1.66
C VAL A 62 -5.56 1.01 -3.04
N SER A 63 -4.46 1.76 -3.17
CA SER A 63 -3.74 1.93 -4.44
C SER A 63 -3.17 0.60 -4.97
N VAL A 64 -2.59 -0.23 -4.10
CA VAL A 64 -2.06 -1.54 -4.52
C VAL A 64 -3.19 -2.50 -4.86
N ALA A 65 -4.33 -2.42 -4.17
CA ALA A 65 -5.52 -3.20 -4.50
C ALA A 65 -6.05 -2.86 -5.89
N ASP A 66 -6.13 -1.56 -6.24
CA ASP A 66 -6.50 -1.10 -7.59
C ASP A 66 -5.52 -1.62 -8.65
N LEU A 67 -4.22 -1.54 -8.36
CA LEU A 67 -3.17 -2.11 -9.21
C LEU A 67 -3.19 -3.64 -9.28
N LEU A 68 -3.94 -4.34 -8.44
CA LEU A 68 -4.11 -5.80 -8.48
C LEU A 68 -5.49 -6.19 -9.02
N ASP A 69 -6.28 -5.23 -9.53
CA ASP A 69 -7.67 -5.42 -9.96
C ASP A 69 -8.56 -6.02 -8.83
N ILE A 70 -8.27 -5.67 -7.58
CA ILE A 70 -9.07 -6.06 -6.40
C ILE A 70 -10.20 -5.04 -6.20
N ASP A 71 -11.43 -5.53 -6.06
CA ASP A 71 -12.59 -4.66 -5.83
C ASP A 71 -12.53 -4.05 -4.42
N VAL A 72 -12.39 -2.72 -4.36
CA VAL A 72 -12.46 -1.95 -3.12
C VAL A 72 -13.77 -1.17 -3.09
N PRO A 73 -14.65 -1.42 -2.10
CA PRO A 73 -15.86 -0.64 -1.86
C PRO A 73 -15.58 0.87 -1.84
N PRO A 74 -16.43 1.71 -2.47
CA PRO A 74 -16.24 3.17 -2.45
C PRO A 74 -16.17 3.76 -1.04
N ALA A 75 -16.93 3.19 -0.09
CA ALA A 75 -16.93 3.65 1.30
C ALA A 75 -15.55 3.53 1.97
N TRP A 76 -14.73 2.56 1.55
CA TRP A 76 -13.40 2.32 2.09
C TRP A 76 -12.32 3.23 1.48
N ARG A 77 -12.62 3.92 0.38
CA ARG A 77 -11.70 4.89 -0.23
C ARG A 77 -11.65 6.21 0.54
N ASP A 78 -12.73 6.56 1.24
CA ASP A 78 -12.81 7.78 2.06
C ASP A 78 -12.40 7.52 3.52
N ASP A 79 -12.84 6.39 4.10
CA ASP A 79 -12.57 6.04 5.50
C ASP A 79 -12.39 4.52 5.62
N LEU A 80 -11.13 4.07 5.67
CA LEU A 80 -10.81 2.64 5.75
C LEU A 80 -10.90 2.17 7.20
N THR A 81 -11.93 1.38 7.51
CA THR A 81 -12.08 0.80 8.84
C THR A 81 -11.01 -0.28 9.08
N PRO A 82 -10.68 -0.61 10.35
CA PRO A 82 -9.76 -1.71 10.65
C PRO A 82 -10.17 -3.05 10.03
N GLU A 83 -11.47 -3.34 10.00
CA GLU A 83 -12.04 -4.53 9.37
C GLU A 83 -11.80 -4.52 7.85
N GLY A 84 -12.14 -3.41 7.18
CA GLY A 84 -11.90 -3.23 5.75
C GLY A 84 -10.41 -3.35 5.39
N ARG A 85 -9.52 -2.80 6.22
CA ARG A 85 -8.07 -2.95 6.07
C ARG A 85 -7.67 -4.42 6.07
N THR A 86 -8.11 -5.20 7.07
CA THR A 86 -7.82 -6.64 7.14
C THR A 86 -8.35 -7.39 5.91
N GLU A 87 -9.54 -7.04 5.40
CA GLU A 87 -10.09 -7.65 4.19
C GLU A 87 -9.25 -7.35 2.94
N ILE A 88 -8.85 -6.09 2.73
CA ILE A 88 -7.99 -5.72 1.59
C ILE A 88 -6.61 -6.38 1.73
N GLU A 89 -6.00 -6.39 2.91
CA GLU A 89 -4.72 -7.07 3.16
C GLU A 89 -4.77 -8.56 2.81
N ALA A 90 -5.84 -9.25 3.21
CA ALA A 90 -6.05 -10.65 2.89
C ALA A 90 -6.21 -10.87 1.37
N ALA A 91 -6.96 -10.00 0.68
CA ALA A 91 -7.14 -10.06 -0.76
C ALA A 91 -5.82 -9.80 -1.52
N VAL A 92 -5.05 -8.80 -1.09
CA VAL A 92 -3.73 -8.45 -1.65
C VAL A 92 -2.73 -9.61 -1.46
N THR A 93 -2.74 -10.24 -0.29
CA THR A 93 -1.93 -11.43 0.00
C THR A 93 -2.36 -12.62 -0.88
N ALA A 94 -3.67 -12.83 -1.06
CA ALA A 94 -4.20 -13.87 -1.94
C ALA A 94 -3.86 -13.63 -3.43
N ALA A 95 -3.70 -12.37 -3.83
CA ALA A 95 -3.23 -11.96 -5.15
C ALA A 95 -1.71 -12.15 -5.34
N GLY A 96 -0.99 -12.56 -4.30
CA GLY A 96 0.44 -12.89 -4.34
C GLY A 96 1.38 -11.81 -3.80
N LEU A 97 0.85 -10.71 -3.26
CA LEU A 97 1.64 -9.68 -2.59
C LEU A 97 1.57 -9.90 -1.08
N ASP A 98 2.53 -10.63 -0.52
CA ASP A 98 2.61 -10.82 0.93
C ASP A 98 2.97 -9.50 1.61
N LEU A 99 2.09 -9.02 2.50
CA LEU A 99 2.29 -7.80 3.30
C LEU A 99 2.78 -8.09 4.72
N SER A 100 3.01 -9.37 5.04
CA SER A 100 3.56 -9.77 6.33
C SER A 100 4.94 -9.15 6.52
N THR A 101 5.23 -8.67 7.72
CA THR A 101 6.59 -8.23 8.06
C THR A 101 7.49 -9.46 8.07
N VAL A 102 8.48 -9.50 7.16
CA VAL A 102 9.49 -10.57 7.17
C VAL A 102 10.21 -10.45 8.52
N PRO A 103 10.26 -11.52 9.34
CA PRO A 103 10.98 -11.46 10.61
C PRO A 103 12.44 -11.07 10.35
N PRO A 104 13.06 -10.24 11.21
CA PRO A 104 14.49 -9.99 11.10
C PRO A 104 15.23 -11.32 11.27
N ASP A 105 16.17 -11.61 10.36
CA ASP A 105 17.09 -12.76 10.40
C ASP A 105 17.99 -12.74 11.64
#